data_AF-Q9R5Y7-F1
#
_entry.id   AF-Q9R5Y7-F1
#
_cell.length_a   1.000
_cell.length_b   1.000
_cell.length_c   1.000
_cell.angle_alpha   90.00
_cell.angle_beta   90.00
_cell.angle_gamma   90.00
#
_symmetry.space_group_name_H-M   'P 1'
#
loop_
_entity.id
_entity.type
_entity.pdbx_description
1 polymer ?
#
loop_
_entity_poly.entity_id
_entity_poly.type
_entity_poly.pdbx_seq_one_letter_code
_entity_poly.pdbx_strand_id
1 'polypeptide(L)'
;HGEWPGDNSSAGVATSADIKGKYVQSVTVANGVITAQMASSNVNNEIKSKKLSLWAKRQNGSVKWFCGQPVTRTTATATDVAAANGKTDDKINTKHLPSTCRDDSSAS
;
A
#
# COMPACT_ATOMS: atom_id res chain seq x y z
N HIS A 1 -12.35 12.64 11.60
CA HIS A 1 -13.07 11.36 11.74
C HIS A 1 -12.49 10.43 12.80
N GLY A 2 -11.27 10.63 13.33
CA GLY A 2 -10.73 9.74 14.38
C GLY A 2 -10.28 8.36 13.87
N GLU A 3 -10.62 8.04 12.63
CA GLU A 3 -10.33 6.80 11.92
C GLU A 3 -9.65 7.07 10.56
N TRP A 4 -9.09 6.02 9.99
CA TRP A 4 -8.51 6.01 8.65
C TRP A 4 -9.60 6.01 7.56
N PRO A 5 -9.36 6.62 6.38
CA PRO A 5 -10.34 6.60 5.30
C PRO A 5 -10.56 5.17 4.79
N GLY A 6 -11.83 4.76 4.69
CA GLY A 6 -12.20 3.41 4.26
C GLY A 6 -11.83 3.11 2.81
N ASP A 7 -11.94 4.10 1.93
CA ASP A 7 -11.69 3.99 0.49
C ASP A 7 -11.14 5.29 -0.11
N ASN A 8 -10.89 5.28 -1.43
CA ASN A 8 -10.39 6.44 -2.19
C ASN A 8 -11.31 7.68 -2.08
N SER A 9 -12.62 7.48 -2.22
CA SER A 9 -13.60 8.59 -2.18
C SER A 9 -13.66 9.24 -0.81
N SER A 10 -13.66 8.42 0.26
CA SER A 10 -13.60 8.86 1.65
C SER A 10 -12.29 9.57 2.00
N ALA A 11 -11.21 9.25 1.30
CA ALA A 11 -9.93 9.96 1.37
C ALA A 11 -9.89 11.25 0.54
N GLY A 12 -10.93 11.54 -0.26
CA GLY A 12 -10.98 12.70 -1.14
C GLY A 12 -10.04 12.63 -2.35
N VAL A 13 -9.69 11.42 -2.80
CA VAL A 13 -8.83 11.19 -3.96
C VAL A 13 -9.60 10.53 -5.11
N ALA A 14 -9.01 10.56 -6.31
CA ALA A 14 -9.60 9.94 -7.50
C ALA A 14 -9.84 8.43 -7.32
N THR A 15 -10.70 7.85 -8.16
CA THR A 15 -10.95 6.41 -8.16
C THR A 15 -9.65 5.64 -8.43
N SER A 16 -9.55 4.41 -7.94
CA SER A 16 -8.29 3.66 -7.98
C SER A 16 -7.75 3.45 -9.40
N ALA A 17 -8.64 3.29 -10.39
CA ALA A 17 -8.28 3.11 -11.80
C ALA A 17 -7.88 4.41 -12.51
N ASP A 18 -8.15 5.57 -11.90
CA ASP A 18 -7.73 6.88 -12.41
C ASP A 18 -6.36 7.29 -11.87
N ILE A 19 -5.95 6.74 -10.72
CA ILE A 19 -4.60 6.90 -10.18
C ILE A 19 -3.66 5.88 -10.84
N LYS A 20 -3.21 6.21 -12.04
CA LYS A 20 -2.36 5.35 -12.88
C LYS A 20 -1.23 6.14 -13.53
N GLY A 21 -0.24 5.43 -14.06
CA GLY A 21 0.89 6.02 -14.77
C GLY A 21 1.56 4.99 -15.67
N LYS A 22 2.72 5.36 -16.26
CA LYS A 22 3.42 4.50 -17.23
C LYS A 22 3.67 3.07 -16.72
N TYR A 23 3.92 2.91 -15.42
CA TYR A 23 4.27 1.63 -14.79
C TYR A 23 3.29 1.19 -13.69
N VAL A 24 2.25 1.98 -13.42
CA VAL A 24 1.30 1.76 -12.32
C VAL A 24 -0.10 1.63 -12.91
N GLN A 25 -0.76 0.52 -12.59
CA GLN A 25 -2.12 0.21 -13.06
C GLN A 25 -3.19 0.92 -12.25
N SER A 26 -3.03 0.96 -10.93
CA SER A 26 -4.01 1.53 -10.01
C SER A 26 -3.38 1.79 -8.63
N VAL A 27 -4.02 2.68 -7.87
CA VAL A 27 -3.70 2.92 -6.46
C VAL A 27 -4.98 2.91 -5.64
N THR A 28 -5.08 1.97 -4.71
CA THR A 28 -6.25 1.77 -3.86
C THR A 28 -5.96 2.21 -2.44
N VAL A 29 -6.89 2.96 -1.84
CA VAL A 29 -6.94 3.21 -0.40
C VAL A 29 -7.91 2.20 0.22
N ALA A 30 -7.49 1.52 1.29
CA ALA A 30 -8.33 0.62 2.06
C ALA A 30 -8.01 0.77 3.54
N ASN A 31 -8.95 1.29 4.33
CA ASN A 31 -8.74 1.62 5.75
C ASN A 31 -7.44 2.41 5.97
N GLY A 32 -7.10 3.38 5.10
CA GLY A 32 -5.87 4.18 5.15
C GLY A 32 -4.57 3.45 4.81
N VAL A 33 -4.62 2.22 4.33
CA VAL A 33 -3.49 1.58 3.63
C VAL A 33 -3.58 1.94 2.16
N ILE A 34 -2.49 2.47 1.60
CA ILE A 34 -2.38 2.82 0.18
C ILE A 34 -1.64 1.67 -0.51
N THR A 35 -2.27 1.03 -1.49
CA THR A 35 -1.66 -0.09 -2.23
C THR A 35 -1.57 0.25 -3.70
N ALA A 36 -0.34 0.26 -4.23
CA ALA A 36 -0.09 0.46 -5.65
C ALA A 36 0.03 -0.90 -6.35
N GLN A 37 -0.65 -1.06 -7.48
CA GLN A 37 -0.50 -2.21 -8.36
C GLN A 37 0.31 -1.82 -9.59
N MET A 38 1.37 -2.58 -9.87
CA MET A 38 2.19 -2.38 -11.07
C MET A 38 1.41 -2.77 -12.33
N ALA A 39 1.69 -2.09 -13.44
CA ALA A 39 1.13 -2.42 -14.75
C ALA A 39 1.49 -3.86 -15.18
N SER A 40 0.75 -4.39 -16.16
CA SER A 40 1.05 -5.69 -16.78
C SER A 40 1.93 -5.54 -18.04
N SER A 41 1.95 -4.36 -18.65
CA SER A 41 2.76 -4.01 -19.81
C SER A 41 3.84 -2.99 -19.45
N ASN A 42 4.92 -2.95 -20.25
CA ASN A 42 6.02 -1.98 -20.11
C ASN A 42 6.71 -1.95 -18.74
N VAL A 43 6.63 -3.04 -17.97
CA VAL A 43 7.30 -3.23 -16.68
C VAL A 43 8.14 -4.51 -16.70
N ASN A 44 9.10 -4.60 -15.79
CA ASN A 44 9.92 -5.80 -15.62
C ASN A 44 9.04 -7.02 -15.27
N ASN A 45 9.35 -8.19 -15.87
CA ASN A 45 8.58 -9.43 -15.68
C ASN A 45 8.43 -9.82 -14.21
N GLU A 46 9.44 -9.55 -13.38
CA GLU A 46 9.44 -9.94 -11.97
C GLU A 46 8.53 -9.07 -11.08
N ILE A 47 7.99 -7.96 -11.59
CA ILE A 47 7.11 -7.04 -10.85
C ILE A 47 5.74 -6.83 -11.52
N LYS A 48 5.48 -7.46 -12.69
CA LYS A 48 4.20 -7.38 -13.40
C LYS A 48 3.03 -7.72 -12.50
N SER A 49 2.03 -6.84 -12.47
CA SER A 49 0.79 -7.00 -11.67
C SER A 49 1.00 -7.12 -10.15
N LYS A 50 2.24 -6.99 -9.66
CA LYS A 50 2.58 -7.09 -8.24
C LYS A 50 2.29 -5.80 -7.51
N LYS A 51 2.32 -5.87 -6.18
CA LYS A 51 1.89 -4.77 -5.31
C LYS A 51 2.93 -4.41 -4.26
N LEU A 52 2.87 -3.15 -3.83
CA LEU A 52 3.49 -2.62 -2.62
C LEU A 52 2.45 -1.78 -1.86
N SER A 53 2.68 -1.57 -0.56
CA SER A 53 1.81 -0.74 0.26
C SER A 53 2.59 0.33 1.01
N LEU A 54 1.92 1.48 1.20
CA LEU A 54 2.28 2.50 2.16
C LEU A 54 1.21 2.54 3.25
N TRP A 55 1.64 2.66 4.50
CA TRP A 55 0.73 2.81 5.63
C TRP A 55 1.34 3.74 6.66
N ALA A 56 0.48 4.32 7.49
CA ALA A 56 0.90 5.18 8.58
C ALA A 56 0.49 4.59 9.93
N LYS A 57 1.31 4.86 10.96
CA LYS A 57 0.95 4.70 12.37
C LYS A 57 0.96 6.06 13.04
N ARG A 58 0.04 6.29 13.98
CA ARG A 58 0.01 7.55 14.75
C ARG A 58 1.20 7.63 15.69
N GLN A 59 1.78 8.82 15.77
CA GLN A 59 2.76 9.25 16.75
C GLN A 59 2.15 10.45 17.48
N ASN A 60 2.57 10.76 18.71
CA ASN A 60 1.93 11.77 19.55
C ASN A 60 1.82 13.16 18.86
N GLY A 61 0.68 13.43 18.19
CA GLY A 61 0.45 14.64 17.39
C GLY A 61 0.89 14.58 15.91
N SER A 62 1.39 13.45 15.42
CA SER A 62 1.83 13.26 14.03
C SER A 62 1.56 11.84 13.52
N VAL A 63 2.02 11.51 12.32
CA VAL A 63 2.02 10.13 11.81
C VAL A 63 3.40 9.79 11.26
N LYS A 64 3.83 8.55 11.45
CA LYS A 64 4.99 7.97 10.79
C LYS A 64 4.51 7.08 9.66
N TRP A 65 5.08 7.28 8.47
CA TRP A 65 4.81 6.46 7.29
C TRP A 65 5.81 5.31 7.18
N PHE A 66 5.32 4.22 6.63
CA PHE A 66 6.05 3.00 6.31
C PHE A 66 5.73 2.60 4.88
N CYS A 67 6.66 1.90 4.25
CA CYS A 67 6.54 1.45 2.88
C CYS A 67 7.15 0.06 2.75
N GLY A 68 6.44 -0.87 2.11
CA GLY A 68 6.92 -2.24 2.01
C GLY A 68 6.03 -3.13 1.16
N GLN A 69 6.16 -4.43 1.42
CA GLN A 69 5.28 -5.42 0.82
C GLN A 69 3.81 -5.19 1.21
N PRO A 70 2.84 -5.76 0.48
CA PRO A 70 1.44 -5.52 0.73
C PRO A 70 1.01 -5.84 2.16
N VAL A 71 0.31 -4.90 2.78
CA VAL A 71 -0.31 -5.03 4.11
C VAL A 71 -1.81 -4.73 4.05
N THR A 72 -2.53 -5.16 5.07
CA THR A 72 -3.95 -4.85 5.25
C THR A 72 -4.21 -4.36 6.66
N ARG A 73 -5.16 -3.43 6.79
CA ARG A 73 -5.68 -2.98 8.07
C ARG A 73 -7.10 -3.51 8.24
N THR A 74 -7.36 -4.19 9.36
CA THR A 74 -8.61 -4.90 9.61
C THR A 74 -9.81 -3.97 9.72
N THR A 75 -9.64 -2.81 10.36
CA THR A 75 -10.69 -1.79 10.54
C THR A 75 -10.14 -0.39 10.36
N ALA A 76 -11.00 0.59 10.06
CA ALA A 76 -10.63 2.00 9.96
C ALA A 76 -10.05 2.56 11.28
N THR A 77 -10.34 1.96 12.42
CA THR A 77 -9.85 2.40 13.75
C THR A 77 -8.58 1.69 14.21
N ALA A 78 -8.13 0.63 13.53
CA ALA A 78 -6.96 -0.13 13.93
C ALA A 78 -5.66 0.70 13.84
N THR A 79 -4.79 0.51 14.83
CA THR A 79 -3.46 1.15 14.90
C THR A 79 -2.42 0.41 14.07
N ASP A 80 -2.54 -0.91 14.00
CA ASP A 80 -1.59 -1.80 13.33
C ASP A 80 -2.09 -2.29 11.98
N VAL A 81 -1.17 -2.88 11.23
CA VAL A 81 -1.42 -3.56 9.97
C VAL A 81 -0.86 -4.99 10.08
N ALA A 82 -1.38 -5.88 9.25
CA ALA A 82 -0.82 -7.21 9.07
C ALA A 82 -0.37 -7.39 7.63
N ALA A 83 0.61 -8.27 7.39
CA ALA A 83 0.93 -8.69 6.03
C ALA A 83 -0.34 -9.16 5.30
N ALA A 84 -0.53 -8.70 4.06
CA ALA A 84 -1.71 -9.07 3.31
C ALA A 84 -1.72 -10.58 3.01
N ASN A 85 -2.90 -11.20 3.15
CA ASN A 85 -3.19 -12.58 2.76
C ASN A 85 -3.28 -12.68 1.23
N GLY A 86 -2.13 -12.64 0.56
CA GLY A 86 -1.99 -12.83 -0.89
C GLY A 86 -0.89 -13.83 -1.18
N LYS A 87 -0.87 -14.39 -2.41
CA LYS A 87 0.22 -15.28 -2.82
C LYS A 87 1.54 -14.50 -2.80
N THR A 88 2.65 -15.20 -2.57
CA THR A 88 3.99 -14.59 -2.64
C THR A 88 4.22 -13.88 -3.98
N ASP A 89 3.62 -14.39 -5.05
CA ASP A 89 3.70 -13.81 -6.40
C ASP A 89 2.99 -12.47 -6.56
N ASP A 90 2.05 -12.13 -5.66
CA ASP A 90 1.35 -10.84 -5.69
C ASP A 90 2.19 -9.70 -5.08
N LYS A 91 3.29 -10.05 -4.41
CA LYS A 91 4.15 -9.12 -3.66
C LYS A 91 5.41 -8.81 -4.46
N ILE A 92 5.75 -7.53 -4.56
CA ILE A 92 7.06 -7.15 -5.11
C ILE A 92 8.16 -7.76 -4.22
N ASN A 93 9.10 -8.48 -4.85
CA ASN A 93 10.22 -9.06 -4.12
C ASN A 93 11.08 -7.92 -3.53
N THR A 94 11.60 -8.11 -2.31
CA THR A 94 12.37 -7.10 -1.59
C THR A 94 13.58 -6.59 -2.36
N LYS A 95 14.18 -7.39 -3.26
CA LYS A 95 15.27 -6.94 -4.14
C LYS A 95 14.86 -5.82 -5.11
N HIS A 96 13.58 -5.74 -5.46
CA HIS A 96 13.01 -4.69 -6.33
C HIS A 96 12.43 -3.51 -5.56
N LEU A 97 12.33 -3.61 -4.23
CA LEU A 97 11.93 -2.49 -3.40
C LEU A 97 13.13 -1.59 -3.13
N PRO A 98 12.99 -0.26 -3.24
CA PRO A 98 13.98 0.69 -2.75
C PRO A 98 14.32 0.43 -1.28
N SER A 99 15.52 0.82 -0.84
CA SER A 99 15.96 0.62 0.56
C SER A 99 15.00 1.26 1.58
N THR A 100 14.36 2.36 1.21
CA THR A 100 13.38 3.11 2.02
C THR A 100 11.96 2.53 1.99
N CYS A 101 11.73 1.44 1.26
CA CYS A 101 10.42 0.79 1.14
C CYS A 101 10.52 -0.71 1.43
N ARG A 102 11.18 -1.06 2.54
CA ARG A 102 11.39 -2.46 2.99
C ARG A 102 10.91 -2.67 4.42
N ASP A 103 9.97 -1.87 4.87
CA ASP A 103 9.41 -2.01 6.22
C ASP A 103 8.61 -3.31 6.33
N ASP A 104 8.79 -4.01 7.45
CA ASP A 104 7.93 -5.13 7.83
C ASP A 104 6.57 -4.60 8.32
N SER A 105 5.50 -5.38 8.17
CA SER A 105 4.18 -5.05 8.70
C SER A 105 4.16 -4.70 10.20
N SER A 106 5.11 -5.25 10.96
CA SER A 106 5.29 -5.03 12.40
C SER A 106 6.18 -3.82 12.76
N ALA A 107 6.73 -3.11 11.77
CA ALA A 107 7.58 -1.94 12.00
C ALA A 107 6.89 -0.83 12.82
N SER A 108 7.68 -0.08 13.60
CA SER A 108 7.23 0.97 14.53
C SER A 108 8.02 2.27 14.36
#